data_AF-A0A7J9QNQ3-F1
#
_entry.id   AF-A0A7J9QNQ3-F1
#
_cell.length_a   1.000
_cell.length_b   1.000
_cell.length_c   1.000
_cell.angle_alpha   90.00
_cell.angle_beta   90.00
_cell.angle_gamma   90.00
#
_symmetry.space_group_name_H-M   'P 1'
#
loop_
_entity.id
_entity.type
_entity.pdbx_description
1 polymer ?
#
loop_
_entity_poly.entity_id
_entity_poly.type
_entity_poly.pdbx_seq_one_letter_code
_entity_poly.pdbx_strand_id
1 'polypeptide(L)' 'MEYALLQAVFIPLLLSPVAYIIGRKMGPTPAMWFTFAILLYTTILVIQAALNGTTEEHYPWTEMFGEFGFL' A
#
# COMPACT_ATOMS: atom_id res chain seq x y z
N MET A 1 12.88 0.58 5.55
CA MET A 1 11.71 0.83 6.43
C MET A 1 11.09 -0.53 6.70
N GLU A 2 10.78 -0.86 7.94
CA GLU A 2 10.42 -2.23 8.39
C GLU A 2 9.11 -2.79 7.79
N TYR A 3 8.35 -1.98 7.06
CA TYR A 3 7.05 -2.35 6.47
C TYR A 3 6.80 -1.64 5.14
N ALA A 4 7.85 -1.43 4.33
CA ALA A 4 7.75 -0.68 3.07
C ALA A 4 6.84 -1.38 2.05
N LEU A 5 7.02 -2.68 1.82
CA LEU A 5 6.25 -3.44 0.84
C LEU A 5 4.83 -3.69 1.36
N LEU A 6 4.69 -3.99 2.65
CA LEU A 6 3.40 -4.12 3.30
C LEU A 6 2.58 -2.82 3.19
N GLN A 7 3.18 -1.67 3.44
CA GLN A 7 2.49 -0.38 3.23
C GLN A 7 2.13 -0.15 1.77
N ALA A 8 3.03 -0.48 0.83
CA ALA A 8 2.80 -0.31 -0.60
C ALA A 8 1.57 -1.09 -1.10
N VAL A 9 1.30 -2.27 -0.51
CA VAL A 9 0.16 -3.12 -0.87
C VAL A 9 -1.10 -2.79 -0.09
N PHE A 10 -0.99 -2.64 1.24
CA PHE A 10 -2.18 -2.54 2.09
C PHE A 10 -2.77 -1.14 2.16
N ILE A 11 -1.98 -0.06 2.06
CA ILE A 11 -2.53 1.30 2.17
C ILE A 11 -3.58 1.57 1.07
N PRO A 12 -3.33 1.28 -0.23
CA PRO A 12 -4.35 1.43 -1.26
C PRO A 12 -5.61 0.60 -0.99
N LEU A 13 -5.44 -0.64 -0.53
CA LEU A 13 -6.55 -1.55 -0.25
C LEU A 13 -7.42 -1.07 0.91
N LEU A 14 -6.78 -0.70 2.04
CA LEU A 14 -7.47 -0.20 3.23
C LEU A 14 -8.14 1.15 3.00
N LEU A 15 -7.57 2.01 2.15
CA LEU A 15 -8.13 3.32 1.82
C LEU A 15 -9.15 3.28 0.68
N SER A 16 -9.34 2.15 -0.01
CA SER A 16 -10.33 2.02 -1.08
C SER A 16 -11.76 2.38 -0.67
N PRO A 17 -12.26 2.07 0.55
CA PRO A 17 -13.60 2.50 0.97
C PRO A 17 -13.67 4.02 1.19
N VAL A 18 -12.57 4.63 1.63
CA VAL A 18 -12.47 6.09 1.80
C VAL A 18 -12.54 6.77 0.44
N ALA A 19 -11.80 6.27 -0.55
CA ALA A 19 -11.86 6.75 -1.93
C ALA A 19 -13.27 6.65 -2.51
N TYR A 20 -13.97 5.53 -2.23
CA TYR A 20 -15.37 5.36 -2.61
C TYR A 20 -16.29 6.41 -1.98
N ILE A 21 -16.18 6.64 -0.67
CA ILE A 21 -16.99 7.64 0.05
C ILE A 21 -16.73 9.05 -0.49
N ILE A 22 -15.46 9.41 -0.74
CA ILE A 22 -15.08 10.69 -1.34
C ILE A 22 -15.72 10.82 -2.72
N GLY A 23 -15.61 9.80 -3.57
CA GLY A 23 -16.22 9.80 -4.90
C GLY A 23 -17.73 9.96 -4.84
N ARG A 24 -18.38 9.30 -3.88
CA ARG A 24 -19.83 9.34 -3.71
C ARG A 24 -20.36 10.69 -3.22
N LYS A 25 -19.58 11.40 -2.39
CA LYS A 25 -19.99 12.66 -1.74
C LYS A 25 -19.49 13.92 -2.44
N MET A 26 -18.27 13.90 -2.96
CA MET A 26 -17.56 15.07 -3.47
C MET A 26 -17.29 14.99 -4.99
N GLY A 27 -17.69 13.89 -5.62
CA GLY A 27 -17.53 13.66 -7.05
C GLY A 27 -16.19 13.04 -7.42
N PRO A 28 -15.96 12.84 -8.74
CA PRO A 28 -14.81 12.07 -9.22
C PRO A 28 -13.47 12.78 -9.03
N THR A 29 -13.41 14.11 -9.16
CA THR A 29 -12.13 14.85 -9.13
C THR A 29 -11.41 14.75 -7.78
N PRO A 30 -12.07 14.96 -6.62
CA PRO A 30 -11.40 14.79 -5.32
C PRO A 30 -10.98 13.34 -5.05
N ALA A 31 -11.79 12.37 -5.47
CA ALA A 31 -11.46 10.95 -5.32
C ALA A 31 -10.25 10.54 -6.17
N MET A 32 -10.14 11.10 -7.38
CA MET A 32 -8.99 10.90 -8.27
C MET A 32 -7.71 11.42 -7.62
N TRP A 33 -7.69 12.66 -7.12
CA TRP A 33 -6.51 13.22 -6.45
C TRP A 33 -6.13 12.47 -5.18
N PHE A 34 -7.13 12.06 -4.38
CA PHE A 34 -6.90 11.22 -3.20
C PHE A 34 -6.23 9.89 -3.57
N THR A 35 -6.76 9.20 -4.58
CA THR A 35 -6.21 7.93 -5.06
C THR A 35 -4.81 8.11 -5.65
N PHE A 36 -4.60 9.19 -6.42
CA PHE A 36 -3.29 9.52 -6.98
C PHE A 36 -2.24 9.75 -5.89
N ALA A 37 -2.57 10.49 -4.83
CA ALA A 37 -1.66 10.74 -3.73
C ALA A 37 -1.23 9.43 -3.03
N ILE A 38 -2.17 8.50 -2.83
CA ILE A 38 -1.89 7.18 -2.28
C ILE A 38 -0.94 6.40 -3.19
N LEU A 39 -1.25 6.31 -4.48
CA LEU A 39 -0.43 5.59 -5.45
C LEU A 39 0.96 6.20 -5.61
N LEU A 40 1.07 7.52 -5.56
CA LEU A 40 2.36 8.21 -5.59
C LEU A 40 3.20 7.85 -4.37
N TYR A 41 2.59 7.86 -3.18
CA TYR A 41 3.27 7.46 -1.95
C TYR A 41 3.77 6.01 -2.01
N THR A 42 2.92 5.06 -2.42
CA THR A 42 3.33 3.65 -2.53
C THR A 42 4.41 3.45 -3.61
N THR A 43 4.36 4.22 -4.70
CA THR A 43 5.40 4.19 -5.74
C THR A 43 6.74 4.65 -5.17
N ILE A 44 6.76 5.71 -4.37
CA ILE A 44 7.99 6.18 -3.70
C ILE A 44 8.55 5.11 -2.75
N LEU A 45 7.69 4.43 -1.98
CA LEU A 45 8.12 3.32 -1.11
C LEU A 45 8.81 2.20 -1.89
N VAL A 46 8.22 1.77 -3.01
CA VAL A 46 8.78 0.71 -3.87
C VAL A 46 10.10 1.14 -4.49
N ILE A 47 10.19 2.39 -4.97
CA ILE A 47 11.45 2.93 -5.51
C ILE A 47 12.54 2.93 -4.43
N GLN A 48 12.23 3.38 -3.21
CA GLN A 48 13.19 3.38 -2.12
C GLN A 48 13.63 1.97 -1.72
N ALA A 49 12.71 1.00 -1.69
CA ALA A 49 13.03 -0.40 -1.45
C ALA A 49 14.00 -0.93 -2.52
N ALA A 50 13.70 -0.70 -3.80
CA ALA A 50 14.54 -1.12 -4.92
C ALA A 50 15.95 -0.48 -4.88
N LEU A 51 16.04 0.80 -4.50
CA LEU A 51 17.32 1.49 -4.37
C LEU A 51 18.19 0.97 -3.20
N ASN A 52 17.58 0.35 -2.20
CA ASN A 52 18.29 -0.27 -1.07
C ASN A 52 18.72 -1.73 -1.37
N GLY A 53 18.44 -2.25 -2.57
CA GLY A 53 18.75 -3.61 -2.99
C GLY A 53 17.55 -4.55 -2.85
N THR A 54 17.81 -5.85 -2.70
CA THR A 54 16.75 -6.84 -2.47
C THR A 54 16.09 -6.58 -1.11
N THR A 55 14.80 -6.25 -1.13
CA THR A 55 13.99 -6.04 0.06
C THR A 55 13.01 -7.19 0.18
N GLU A 56 13.14 -7.98 1.24
CA GLU A 56 12.24 -9.08 1.56
C GLU A 56 11.61 -8.81 2.93
N GLU A 57 10.28 -8.93 3.01
CA GLU A 57 9.53 -8.74 4.24
C GLU A 57 8.86 -10.05 4.62
N HIS A 58 9.14 -10.55 5.83
CA HIS A 58 8.58 -11.78 6.38
C HIS A 58 7.83 -11.47 7.67
N TYR A 59 6.58 -11.91 7.74
CA TYR A 59 5.67 -11.70 8.85
C TYR A 59 5.15 -13.04 9.37
N PRO A 60 5.18 -13.27 10.68
CA PRO A 60 4.60 -14.49 11.25
C PRO A 60 3.11 -14.51 10.93
N TRP A 61 2.66 -15.59 10.30
CA TRP A 61 1.26 -15.85 10.04
C TRP A 61 0.74 -16.90 11.04
N THR A 62 -0.50 -17.35 10.87
CA THR A 62 -1.08 -18.34 11.79
C THR A 62 -0.22 -19.62 11.80
N GLU A 63 -0.20 -20.32 12.93
CA GLU A 63 0.60 -21.55 13.15
C GLU A 63 0.43 -22.63 12.06
N MET A 64 -0.73 -22.67 11.38
CA MET A 64 -1.01 -23.62 10.30
C MET A 64 -0.37 -23.27 8.95
N PHE A 65 0.07 -22.03 8.74
CA PHE A 65 0.39 -21.48 7.43
C PHE A 65 1.76 -20.79 7.36
N GLY A 66 2.54 -20.82 8.44
CA GLY A 66 3.95 -20.36 8.44
C GLY A 66 4.10 -18.85 8.41
N GLU A 67 4.79 -18.33 7.40
CA GLU A 67 5.08 -16.90 7.23
C GLU A 67 4.36 -16.32 6.01
N PHE A 68 3.92 -15.08 6.14
CA PHE A 68 3.40 -14.25 5.05
C PHE A 68 4.41 -13.17 4.72
N GLY A 69 4.61 -12.84 3.45
CA GLY A 69 5.65 -11.89 3.11
C GLY A 69 5.56 -11.33 1.70
N PHE A 70 6.48 -10.42 1.42
CA PHE A 70 6.66 -9.76 0.13
C PHE A 70 8.13 -9.83 -0.29
N LEU A 71 8.34 -9.96 -1.61
CA LEU A 71 9.63 -9.96 -2.30
C LEU A 71 9.59 -8.92 -3.42
#